data_AF-R5AAP8-F1
#
_entry.id   AF-R5AAP8-F1
#
_cell.length_a   1.000
_cell.length_b   1.000
_cell.length_c   1.000
_cell.angle_alpha   90.00
_cell.angle_beta   90.00
_cell.angle_gamma   90.00
#
_symmetry.space_group_name_H-M   'P 1'
#
loop_
_entity.id
_entity.type
_entity.pdbx_description
1 polymer ?
#
loop_
_entity_poly.entity_id
_entity_poly.type
_entity_poly.pdbx_seq_one_letter_code
_entity_poly.pdbx_strand_id
1 'polypeptide(L)'
;MIDEGEAPQPGALEQMDLFTDYQALEQKRAEENQELSRENQRQKAVLEIKKKFGKNAILKGISFTEGATGRERNGQVGGHKA
;
A
#
# COMPACT_ATOMS: atom_id res chain seq x y z
N MET A 1 23.16 32.74 0.11
CA MET A 1 21.71 32.44 0.09
C MET A 1 21.60 30.96 -0.14
N ILE A 2 20.89 30.23 0.70
CA ILE A 2 20.61 28.80 0.51
C ILE A 2 19.42 28.72 -0.45
N ASP A 3 19.49 27.84 -1.43
CA ASP A 3 18.42 27.62 -2.42
C ASP A 3 17.17 27.04 -1.73
N GLU A 4 15.97 27.49 -2.10
CA GLU A 4 14.71 27.03 -1.47
C GLU A 4 14.48 25.51 -1.64
N GLY A 5 15.17 24.85 -2.59
CA GLY A 5 15.16 23.40 -2.77
C GLY A 5 16.09 22.61 -1.83
N GLU A 6 17.02 23.28 -1.13
CA GLU A 6 17.95 22.68 -0.16
C GLU A 6 17.49 22.86 1.29
N ALA A 7 16.31 23.45 1.51
CA ALA A 7 15.75 23.60 2.84
C ALA A 7 15.59 22.21 3.50
N PRO A 8 16.17 21.98 4.69
CA PRO A 8 15.97 20.72 5.40
C PRO A 8 14.48 20.55 5.66
N GLN A 9 13.93 19.41 5.21
CA GLN A 9 12.52 19.10 5.37
C GLN A 9 12.14 19.23 6.87
N PRO A 10 10.95 19.75 7.23
CA PRO A 10 10.58 20.05 8.62
C PRO A 10 10.61 18.88 9.63
N GLY A 11 10.94 17.66 9.19
CA GLY A 11 11.15 16.47 10.03
C GLY A 11 12.52 15.80 9.87
N ALA A 12 13.45 16.39 9.12
CA ALA A 12 14.81 15.83 8.93
C ALA A 12 15.79 16.19 10.06
N LEU A 13 15.42 17.14 10.93
CA LEU A 13 16.23 17.59 12.06
C LEU A 13 15.63 17.00 13.34
N GLU A 14 16.06 15.79 13.70
CA GLU A 14 15.73 15.19 14.99
C GLU A 14 16.75 15.67 16.03
N GLN A 15 16.27 16.34 17.08
CA GLN A 15 17.13 16.68 18.22
C GLN A 15 17.50 15.39 18.94
N MET A 16 18.80 15.11 19.01
CA MET A 16 19.29 13.95 19.74
C MET A 16 19.24 14.24 21.25
N ASP A 17 18.62 13.34 22.01
CA ASP A 17 18.51 13.36 23.46
C ASP A 17 19.33 12.22 24.05
N LEU A 18 20.17 12.55 25.04
CA LEU A 18 21.10 11.63 25.69
C LEU A 18 20.40 10.45 26.38
N PHE A 19 19.11 10.62 26.74
CA PHE A 19 18.32 9.58 27.41
C PHE A 19 17.52 8.71 26.44
N THR A 20 17.59 8.96 25.13
CA THR A 20 16.89 8.17 24.12
C THR A 20 17.74 6.98 23.68
N ASP A 21 17.17 5.78 23.75
CA ASP A 21 17.76 4.58 23.16
C ASP A 21 17.55 4.57 21.64
N TYR A 22 18.50 5.18 20.93
CA TYR A 22 18.49 5.25 19.47
C TYR A 22 18.58 3.89 18.80
N GLN A 23 19.23 2.91 19.43
CA GLN A 23 19.32 1.56 18.86
C GLN A 23 17.94 0.90 18.83
N ALA A 24 17.16 1.02 19.90
CA ALA A 24 15.78 0.54 19.94
C ALA A 24 14.88 1.29 18.94
N LEU A 25 15.06 2.60 18.80
CA LEU A 25 14.28 3.43 17.86
C LEU A 25 14.58 3.09 16.38
N GLU A 26 15.84 2.89 16.03
CA GLU A 26 16.25 2.46 14.69
C GLU A 26 15.72 1.07 14.34
N GLN A 27 15.77 0.13 15.29
CA GLN A 27 15.21 -1.21 15.11
C GLN A 27 13.70 -1.15 14.84
N LYS A 28 12.97 -0.35 15.63
CA LYS A 28 11.53 -0.14 15.42
C LYS A 28 11.23 0.48 14.06
N ARG A 29 11.99 1.52 13.65
CA ARG A 29 11.83 2.14 12.32
C ARG A 29 12.13 1.16 11.20
N ALA A 30 13.14 0.31 11.35
CA ALA A 30 13.49 -0.70 10.37
C ALA A 30 12.38 -1.76 10.23
N GLU A 31 11.79 -2.19 11.35
CA GLU A 31 10.63 -3.10 11.36
C GLU A 31 9.41 -2.46 10.69
N GLU A 32 9.04 -1.24 11.09
CA GLU A 32 7.93 -0.47 10.49
C GLU A 32 8.14 -0.27 8.98
N ASN A 33 9.35 0.09 8.56
CA ASN A 33 9.68 0.26 7.15
C ASN A 33 9.62 -1.07 6.37
N GLN A 34 10.01 -2.19 7.00
CA GLN A 34 9.89 -3.51 6.39
C GLN A 34 8.42 -3.90 6.18
N GLU A 35 7.56 -3.64 7.16
CA GLU A 35 6.12 -3.88 7.05
C GLU A 35 5.48 -3.02 5.97
N LEU A 36 5.81 -1.72 5.95
CA LEU A 36 5.35 -0.77 4.93
C LEU A 36 5.79 -1.19 3.53
N SER A 37 7.03 -1.63 3.37
CA SER A 37 7.55 -2.11 2.08
C SER A 37 6.79 -3.35 1.59
N ARG A 38 6.53 -4.31 2.47
CA ARG A 38 5.72 -5.51 2.15
C ARG A 38 4.30 -5.12 1.74
N GLU A 39 3.66 -4.19 2.44
CA GLU A 39 2.32 -3.73 2.11
C GLU A 39 2.29 -2.98 0.77
N ASN A 40 3.26 -2.11 0.52
CA ASN A 40 3.41 -1.38 -0.74
C ASN A 40 3.59 -2.33 -1.93
N GLN A 41 4.38 -3.40 -1.77
CA GLN A 41 4.53 -4.45 -2.79
C GLN A 41 3.20 -5.15 -3.10
N ARG A 42 2.39 -5.49 -2.09
CA ARG A 42 1.05 -6.10 -2.31
C ARG A 42 0.13 -5.16 -3.08
N GLN A 43 0.09 -3.88 -2.68
CA GLN A 43 -0.75 -2.88 -3.34
C GLN A 43 -0.32 -2.67 -4.79
N LYS A 44 0.98 -2.60 -5.06
CA LYS A 44 1.53 -2.56 -6.43
C LYS A 44 1.12 -3.78 -7.23
N ALA A 45 1.22 -5.00 -6.68
CA ALA A 45 0.78 -6.21 -7.36
C ALA A 45 -0.72 -6.16 -7.71
N VAL A 46 -1.57 -5.71 -6.80
CA VAL A 46 -3.01 -5.50 -7.03
C VAL A 46 -3.26 -4.51 -8.17
N LEU A 47 -2.53 -3.40 -8.20
CA LEU A 47 -2.65 -2.38 -9.25
C LEU A 47 -2.20 -2.93 -10.61
N GLU A 48 -1.09 -3.65 -10.66
CA GLU A 48 -0.58 -4.27 -11.89
C GLU A 48 -1.56 -5.32 -12.45
N ILE A 49 -2.17 -6.14 -11.58
CA ILE A 49 -3.23 -7.08 -11.98
C ILE A 49 -4.42 -6.31 -12.57
N LYS A 50 -4.91 -5.27 -11.90
CA LYS A 50 -6.04 -4.45 -12.37
C LYS A 50 -5.74 -3.74 -13.70
N LYS A 51 -4.51 -3.30 -13.93
CA LYS A 51 -4.09 -2.70 -15.21
C LYS A 51 -4.07 -3.71 -16.34
N LYS A 52 -3.55 -4.91 -16.09
CA LYS A 52 -3.41 -5.97 -17.12
C LYS A 52 -4.73 -6.67 -17.47
N PHE A 53 -5.56 -6.93 -16.46
CA PHE A 53 -6.75 -7.78 -16.59
C PHE A 53 -8.06 -7.02 -16.38
N GLY A 54 -8.00 -5.71 -16.15
CA GLY A 54 -9.16 -4.84 -15.92
C GLY A 54 -9.55 -4.68 -14.46
N LYS A 55 -10.42 -3.71 -14.19
CA LYS A 55 -10.82 -3.30 -12.83
C LYS A 55 -11.49 -4.43 -12.02
N ASN A 56 -12.06 -5.41 -12.73
CA ASN A 56 -12.81 -6.57 -12.21
C ASN A 56 -11.98 -7.87 -12.17
N ALA A 57 -10.66 -7.78 -12.32
CA ALA A 57 -9.78 -8.95 -12.38
C ALA A 57 -9.63 -9.71 -11.06
N ILE A 58 -9.95 -9.09 -9.93
CA ILE A 58 -9.72 -9.66 -8.59
C ILE A 58 -11.05 -10.04 -7.96
N LEU A 59 -11.23 -11.34 -7.75
CA LEU A 59 -12.40 -11.95 -7.10
C LEU A 59 -11.98 -12.64 -5.81
N LYS A 60 -12.90 -12.73 -4.84
CA LYS A 60 -12.67 -13.49 -3.61
C LYS A 60 -12.89 -14.99 -3.87
N GLY A 61 -12.18 -15.87 -3.16
CA GLY A 61 -12.33 -17.33 -3.32
C GLY A 61 -13.78 -17.82 -3.15
N ILE A 62 -14.52 -17.21 -2.20
CA ILE A 62 -15.95 -17.50 -1.97
C ILE A 62 -16.80 -17.22 -3.22
N SER A 63 -16.38 -16.29 -4.08
CA SER A 63 -17.07 -16.00 -5.34
C SER A 63 -17.01 -17.13 -6.37
N PHE A 64 -16.22 -18.18 -6.12
CA PHE A 64 -16.15 -19.39 -6.95
C PHE A 64 -16.93 -20.58 -6.39
N THR A 65 -17.59 -20.41 -5.24
CA THR A 65 -18.43 -21.45 -4.64
C THR A 65 -19.74 -21.62 -5.41
N GLU A 66 -20.31 -22.82 -5.36
CA GLU A 66 -21.58 -23.13 -6.01
C GLU A 66 -22.71 -22.25 -5.44
N GLY A 67 -23.49 -21.61 -6.31
CA GLY A 67 -24.51 -20.63 -5.91
C GLY A 67 -24.00 -19.20 -5.65
N ALA A 68 -22.70 -18.93 -5.74
CA ALA A 68 -22.17 -17.58 -5.58
C ALA A 68 -22.42 -16.71 -6.83
N THR A 69 -23.13 -15.58 -6.66
CA THR A 69 -23.38 -14.58 -7.71
C THR A 69 -22.27 -13.53 -7.84
N GLY A 70 -21.17 -13.70 -7.08
CA GLY A 70 -20.09 -12.73 -6.99
C GLY A 70 -19.42 -12.43 -8.33
N ARG A 71 -19.25 -13.44 -9.19
CA ARG A 71 -18.67 -13.29 -10.54
C ARG A 71 -19.59 -12.55 -11.48
N GLU A 72 -20.87 -12.90 -11.49
CA GLU A 72 -21.88 -12.30 -12.36
C GLU A 72 -22.06 -10.81 -12.04
N ARG A 73 -22.19 -10.48 -10.75
CA ARG A 73 -22.28 -9.09 -10.28
C ARG A 73 -21.02 -8.30 -10.57
N ASN A 74 -19.84 -8.92 -10.45
CA ASN A 74 -18.57 -8.25 -10.71
C ASN A 74 -18.40 -7.89 -12.20
N GLY A 75 -19.05 -8.62 -13.11
CA GLY A 75 -19.13 -8.28 -14.53
C GLY A 75 -20.23 -7.27 -14.91
N GLN A 76 -21.01 -6.75 -13.96
CA GLN A 76 -22.09 -5.81 -14.22
C GLN A 76 -21.73 -4.41 -13.72
N VAL A 77 -21.75 -3.41 -14.59
CA VAL A 77 -21.57 -1.99 -14.25
C VAL A 77 -22.89 -1.27 -14.48
N GLY A 78 -23.53 -0.80 -13.42
CA GLY A 78 -24.76 0.00 -13.50
C GLY A 78 -25.99 -0.73 -14.07
N GLY A 79 -26.03 -2.07 -13.99
CA GLY A 79 -27.14 -2.86 -14.55
C GLY A 79 -26.84 -3.50 -15.90
N HIS A 80 -25.76 -3.10 -16.58
CA HIS A 80 -25.35 -3.65 -17.87
C HIS A 80 -24.08 -4.49 -17.74
N LYS A 81 -23.93 -5.51 -18.60
CA LYS A 81 -22.68 -6.26 -18.70
C LYS A 81 -21.56 -5.31 -19.14
N ALA A 82 -20.48 -5.29 -18.37
CA ALA A 82 -19.30 -4.45 -18.56
C ALA A 82 -18.34 -5.03 -19.60
#